data_AF-A0AA95GF31-F1
#
_entry.id   AF-A0AA95GF31-F1
#
_cell.length_a   1.000
_cell.length_b   1.000
_cell.length_c   1.000
_cell.angle_alpha   90.00
_cell.angle_beta   90.00
_cell.angle_gamma   90.00
#
_symmetry.space_group_name_H-M   'P 1'
#
loop_
_entity.id
_entity.type
_entity.pdbx_description
1 polymer ?
#
loop_
_entity_poly.entity_id
_entity_poly.type
_entity_poly.pdbx_seq_one_letter_code
_entity_poly.pdbx_strand_id
1 'polypeptide(L)'
;MKKFLGVLLMIQVLFASACSDEKPKIGAYKNNFVKYCTSSARGNEVNISTITDVCNCAFDKIVKKYGINKFIQLDKQLKDKGYTPPEVEQNMVSIVESCLAELKENSH
;
A
#
# COMPACT_ATOMS: atom_id res chain seq x y z
N MET A 1 30.75 28.97 30.06
CA MET A 1 29.43 29.54 30.39
C MET A 1 29.04 30.56 29.34
N LYS A 2 28.11 30.24 28.45
CA LYS A 2 27.58 31.17 27.44
C LYS A 2 26.08 30.92 27.31
N LYS A 3 25.33 32.00 27.51
CA LYS A 3 23.89 32.08 27.68
C LYS A 3 23.21 31.92 26.31
N PHE A 4 22.36 30.90 26.16
CA PHE A 4 21.23 30.90 25.23
C PHE A 4 20.04 30.26 25.95
N LEU A 5 19.49 31.04 26.86
CA LEU A 5 18.18 30.83 27.45
C LEU A 5 17.18 31.58 26.56
N GLY A 6 16.15 30.89 26.07
CA GLY A 6 14.93 31.55 25.58
C GLY A 6 14.65 31.38 24.09
N VAL A 7 13.41 30.97 23.81
CA VAL A 7 12.74 30.88 22.49
C VAL A 7 12.91 29.55 21.74
N LEU A 8 12.21 28.51 22.20
CA LEU A 8 11.27 27.76 21.35
C LEU A 8 10.30 26.92 22.19
N LEU A 9 9.58 27.59 23.10
CA LEU A 9 8.33 27.05 23.61
C LEU A 9 7.25 27.31 22.56
N MET A 10 6.49 26.25 22.28
CA MET A 10 5.16 26.21 21.66
C MET A 10 5.06 26.09 20.14
N ILE A 11 4.10 25.24 19.76
CA ILE A 11 3.50 25.01 18.43
C ILE A 11 4.40 24.07 17.59
N GLN A 12 4.05 22.80 17.36
CA GLN A 12 2.78 22.40 16.75
C GLN A 12 2.18 21.16 17.44
N VAL A 13 1.00 21.42 17.99
CA VAL A 13 -0.01 20.46 18.42
C VAL A 13 -0.51 19.67 17.18
N LEU A 14 -1.05 18.47 17.43
CA LEU A 14 -1.99 17.70 16.58
C LEU A 14 -1.42 16.75 15.51
N PHE A 15 -0.84 15.62 15.92
CA PHE A 15 -0.95 14.36 15.16
C PHE A 15 -1.27 13.17 16.05
N ALA A 16 -2.19 13.33 17.01
CA ALA A 16 -2.61 12.24 17.89
C ALA A 16 -4.11 11.87 17.78
N SER A 17 -4.86 12.43 16.82
CA SER A 17 -6.31 12.22 16.75
C SER A 17 -6.84 11.67 15.41
N ALA A 18 -6.04 10.89 14.67
CA ALA A 18 -6.54 10.16 13.49
C ALA A 18 -6.12 8.68 13.41
N CYS A 19 -5.24 8.18 14.28
CA CYS A 19 -4.59 6.87 14.07
C CYS A 19 -5.31 5.65 14.68
N SER A 20 -6.49 5.80 15.30
CA SER A 20 -7.17 4.67 15.99
C SER A 20 -8.17 3.93 15.10
N ASP A 21 -8.95 4.63 14.28
CA ASP A 21 -9.98 4.03 13.42
C ASP A 21 -9.50 3.68 12.00
N GLU A 22 -8.34 4.17 11.60
CA GLU A 22 -7.79 3.89 10.26
C GLU A 22 -7.17 2.50 10.17
N LYS A 23 -6.55 1.98 11.24
CA LYS A 23 -5.86 0.69 11.23
C LYS A 23 -6.80 -0.50 10.96
N PRO A 24 -7.99 -0.59 11.60
CA PRO A 24 -8.97 -1.62 11.25
C PRO A 24 -9.50 -1.48 9.82
N LYS A 25 -9.68 -0.24 9.33
CA LYS A 25 -10.14 0.04 7.95
C LYS A 25 -9.11 -0.37 6.90
N ILE A 26 -7.83 -0.08 7.14
CA ILE A 26 -6.72 -0.51 6.28
C ILE A 26 -6.65 -2.04 6.23
N GLY A 27 -6.79 -2.72 7.37
CA GLY A 27 -6.82 -4.18 7.42
C GLY A 27 -7.95 -4.80 6.60
N ALA A 28 -9.17 -4.26 6.72
CA ALA A 28 -10.31 -4.71 5.91
C ALA A 28 -10.08 -4.47 4.41
N TYR A 29 -9.51 -3.32 4.03
CA TYR A 29 -9.15 -3.03 2.65
C TYR A 29 -8.08 -3.97 2.10
N LYS A 30 -7.05 -4.26 2.89
CA LYS A 30 -6.01 -5.23 2.54
C LYS A 30 -6.61 -6.59 2.26
N ASN A 31 -7.45 -7.09 3.16
CA ASN A 31 -8.10 -8.40 3.01
C ASN A 31 -8.94 -8.48 1.74
N ASN A 32 -9.72 -7.45 1.45
CA ASN A 32 -10.51 -7.39 0.22
C ASN A 32 -9.61 -7.35 -1.02
N PHE A 33 -8.58 -6.49 -1.02
CA PHE A 33 -7.62 -6.40 -2.12
C PHE A 33 -6.95 -7.74 -2.41
N VAL A 34 -6.40 -8.40 -1.38
CA VAL A 34 -5.72 -9.69 -1.51
C VAL A 34 -6.68 -10.76 -2.02
N LYS A 35 -7.93 -10.79 -1.54
CA LYS A 35 -8.95 -11.71 -2.03
C LYS A 35 -9.26 -11.50 -3.51
N TYR A 36 -9.41 -10.26 -3.96
CA TYR A 36 -9.65 -9.96 -5.38
C TYR A 36 -8.43 -10.30 -6.24
N CYS A 37 -7.24 -9.86 -5.82
CA CYS A 37 -5.98 -10.13 -6.52
C CYS A 37 -5.72 -11.63 -6.69
N THR A 38 -5.87 -12.42 -5.62
CA THR A 38 -5.71 -13.88 -5.69
C THR A 38 -6.76 -14.55 -6.56
N SER A 39 -8.02 -14.08 -6.51
CA SER A 39 -9.10 -14.62 -7.33
C SER A 39 -8.90 -14.33 -8.82
N SER A 40 -8.42 -13.14 -9.18
CA SER A 40 -8.13 -12.76 -10.57
C SER A 40 -6.92 -13.50 -11.15
N ALA A 41 -5.97 -13.91 -10.29
CA ALA A 41 -4.77 -14.64 -10.71
C ALA A 41 -4.99 -16.16 -10.81
N ARG A 42 -6.11 -16.70 -10.28
CA ARG A 42 -6.50 -18.11 -10.42
C ARG A 42 -6.75 -18.43 -11.90
N GLY A 43 -5.79 -19.10 -12.54
CA GLY A 43 -5.79 -19.39 -13.96
C GLY A 43 -4.38 -19.47 -14.53
N ASN A 44 -3.41 -18.82 -13.89
CA ASN A 44 -1.99 -19.00 -14.14
C ASN A 44 -1.46 -20.17 -13.28
N GLU A 45 -0.59 -21.03 -13.82
CA GLU A 45 -0.03 -22.24 -13.18
C GLU A 45 0.87 -21.96 -11.95
N VAL A 46 0.67 -20.83 -11.27
CA VAL A 46 1.42 -20.36 -10.11
C VAL A 46 0.74 -20.85 -8.82
N ASN A 47 1.54 -21.29 -7.85
CA ASN A 47 1.05 -21.71 -6.53
C ASN A 47 0.25 -20.58 -5.84
N ILE A 48 -0.94 -20.91 -5.32
CA ILE A 48 -1.85 -19.97 -4.63
C ILE A 48 -1.16 -19.26 -3.44
N SER A 49 -0.23 -19.92 -2.74
CA SER A 49 0.55 -19.29 -1.67
C SER A 49 1.40 -18.15 -2.22
N THR A 50 2.14 -18.41 -3.29
CA THR A 50 2.98 -17.40 -3.96
C THR A 50 2.15 -16.23 -4.48
N ILE A 51 0.98 -16.49 -5.05
CA ILE A 51 0.04 -15.44 -5.47
C ILE A 51 -0.40 -14.59 -4.27
N THR A 52 -0.75 -15.23 -3.15
CA THR A 52 -1.18 -14.54 -1.93
C THR A 52 -0.07 -13.64 -1.38
N ASP A 53 1.18 -14.12 -1.37
CA ASP A 53 2.33 -13.36 -0.89
C ASP A 53 2.63 -12.15 -1.79
N VAL A 54 2.56 -12.33 -3.12
CA VAL A 54 2.68 -11.22 -4.08
C VAL A 54 1.59 -10.18 -3.85
N CYS A 55 0.33 -10.60 -3.70
CA CYS A 55 -0.78 -9.68 -3.47
C CYS A 55 -0.63 -8.90 -2.15
N ASN A 56 -0.15 -9.56 -1.08
CA ASN A 56 0.14 -8.89 0.19
C ASN A 56 1.27 -7.86 0.04
N CYS A 57 2.39 -8.26 -0.57
CA CYS A 57 3.52 -7.39 -0.82
C CYS A 57 3.12 -6.18 -1.66
N ALA A 58 2.36 -6.41 -2.74
CA ALA A 58 1.90 -5.33 -3.62
C ALA A 58 1.05 -4.32 -2.85
N PHE A 59 0.08 -4.78 -2.05
CA PHE A 59 -0.73 -3.88 -1.22
C PHE A 59 0.13 -3.02 -0.30
N ASP A 60 1.07 -3.62 0.42
CA ASP A 60 1.92 -2.91 1.39
C ASP A 60 2.78 -1.85 0.69
N LYS A 61 3.33 -2.17 -0.49
CA LYS A 61 4.12 -1.23 -1.30
C LYS A 61 3.28 -0.12 -1.91
N ILE A 62 2.07 -0.42 -2.37
CA ILE A 62 1.12 0.58 -2.89
C ILE A 62 0.74 1.56 -1.80
N VAL A 63 0.35 1.07 -0.62
CA VAL A 63 0.00 1.92 0.52
C VAL A 63 1.20 2.72 1.00
N LYS A 64 2.40 2.15 1.00
CA LYS A 64 3.64 2.88 1.29
C LYS A 64 3.92 3.99 0.28
N LYS A 65 3.69 3.76 -1.01
CA LYS A 65 3.97 4.73 -2.08
C LYS A 65 2.94 5.86 -2.15
N TYR A 66 1.66 5.54 -2.04
CA TYR A 66 0.57 6.49 -2.31
C TYR A 66 -0.20 6.92 -1.05
N GLY A 67 -0.12 6.15 0.03
CA GLY A 67 -1.03 6.25 1.17
C GLY A 67 -2.39 5.62 0.87
N ILE A 68 -3.08 5.17 1.94
CA ILE A 68 -4.34 4.43 1.81
C ILE A 68 -5.44 5.26 1.11
N ASN A 69 -5.56 6.55 1.42
CA ASN A 69 -6.61 7.40 0.87
C ASN A 69 -6.46 7.59 -0.65
N LYS A 70 -5.22 7.78 -1.13
CA LYS A 70 -4.96 7.89 -2.57
C LYS A 70 -5.19 6.57 -3.27
N PHE A 71 -4.79 5.46 -2.65
CA PHE A 71 -5.06 4.13 -3.19
C PHE A 71 -6.56 3.87 -3.34
N ILE A 72 -7.37 4.17 -2.32
CA ILE A 72 -8.84 4.04 -2.39
C ILE A 72 -9.42 4.91 -3.51
N GLN A 73 -8.91 6.13 -3.66
CA GLN A 73 -9.34 7.01 -4.76
C GLN A 73 -9.04 6.40 -6.13
N LEU A 74 -7.85 5.84 -6.32
CA LEU A 74 -7.43 5.21 -7.58
C LEU A 74 -8.25 3.94 -7.87
N ASP A 75 -8.46 3.08 -6.87
CA ASP A 75 -9.32 1.88 -6.98
C ASP A 75 -10.75 2.25 -7.38
N LYS A 76 -11.31 3.31 -6.78
CA LYS A 76 -12.61 3.84 -7.17
C LYS A 76 -12.63 4.41 -8.59
N GLN A 77 -11.60 5.16 -8.99
CA GLN A 77 -11.50 5.69 -10.35
C GLN A 77 -11.45 4.58 -11.40
N LEU A 78 -10.70 3.52 -11.13
CA LEU A 78 -10.63 2.35 -12.01
C LEU A 78 -11.99 1.65 -12.09
N LYS A 79 -12.68 1.43 -10.97
CA LYS A 79 -14.00 0.78 -10.94
C LYS A 79 -15.09 1.60 -11.65
N ASP A 80 -15.13 2.90 -11.39
CA ASP A 80 -16.20 3.77 -11.89
C ASP A 80 -15.99 4.18 -13.36
N LYS A 81 -14.72 4.36 -13.77
CA LYS A 81 -14.38 4.96 -15.07
C LYS A 81 -13.54 4.06 -15.97
N GLY A 82 -13.10 2.90 -15.49
CA GLY A 82 -12.16 2.04 -16.22
C GLY A 82 -10.80 2.71 -16.46
N TYR A 83 -10.44 3.70 -15.65
CA TYR A 83 -9.26 4.53 -15.90
C TYR A 83 -8.24 4.45 -14.76
N THR A 84 -7.00 4.16 -15.15
CA THR A 84 -5.80 4.30 -14.32
C THR A 84 -4.84 5.25 -15.04
N PRO A 85 -4.28 6.28 -14.36
CA PRO A 85 -3.24 7.11 -14.96
C PRO A 85 -2.04 6.26 -15.42
N PRO A 86 -1.43 6.53 -16.59
CA PRO A 86 -0.34 5.70 -17.12
C PRO A 86 0.85 5.56 -16.15
N GLU A 87 1.19 6.63 -15.44
CA GLU A 87 2.25 6.59 -14.41
C GLU A 87 1.88 5.63 -13.25
N VAL A 88 0.62 5.61 -12.85
CA VAL A 88 0.15 4.70 -11.80
C VAL A 88 0.21 3.27 -12.30
N GLU A 89 -0.21 3.01 -13.54
CA GLU A 89 -0.14 1.68 -14.15
C GLU A 89 1.29 1.16 -14.19
N GLN A 90 2.25 1.96 -14.68
CA GLN A 90 3.67 1.60 -14.71
C GLN A 90 4.20 1.30 -13.31
N ASN A 91 3.85 2.12 -12.32
CA ASN A 91 4.23 1.90 -10.94
C ASN A 91 3.65 0.60 -10.36
N MET A 92 2.41 0.25 -10.70
CA MET A 92 1.78 -1.00 -10.25
C MET A 92 2.51 -2.21 -10.83
N VAL A 93 2.88 -2.17 -12.10
CA VAL A 93 3.69 -3.22 -12.74
C VAL A 93 5.03 -3.39 -12.02
N SER A 94 5.79 -2.29 -11.84
CA SER A 94 7.08 -2.35 -11.15
C SER A 94 6.97 -2.82 -9.69
N ILE A 95 5.88 -2.47 -9.00
CA ILE A 95 5.63 -2.97 -7.64
C ILE A 95 5.46 -4.49 -7.65
N VAL A 96 4.63 -5.04 -8.54
CA VAL A 96 4.39 -6.48 -8.64
C VAL A 96 5.66 -7.23 -9.02
N GLU A 97 6.43 -6.72 -9.98
CA GLU A 97 7.73 -7.29 -10.37
C GLU A 97 8.71 -7.32 -9.20
N SER A 98 8.78 -6.23 -8.42
CA SER A 98 9.64 -6.18 -7.23
C SER A 98 9.22 -7.22 -6.17
N CYS A 99 7.92 -7.43 -5.99
CA CYS A 99 7.41 -8.43 -5.05
C CYS A 99 7.74 -9.86 -5.50
N LEU A 100 7.63 -10.12 -6.81
CA LEU A 100 8.03 -11.41 -7.38
C LEU A 100 9.53 -11.66 -7.23
N ALA A 101 10.37 -10.64 -7.41
CA ALA A 101 11.82 -10.75 -7.23
C ALA A 101 12.18 -11.06 -5.76
N GLU A 102 11.61 -10.32 -4.80
CA GLU A 102 11.84 -10.53 -3.37
C GLU A 102 11.43 -11.93 -2.90
N LEU A 103 10.36 -12.50 -3.45
CA LEU A 103 9.96 -13.87 -3.11
C LEU A 103 10.93 -14.93 -3.65
N LYS A 104 11.53 -14.70 -4.82
CA LYS A 104 12.54 -15.60 -5.39
C LYS A 104 13.83 -15.59 -4.56
N GLU A 105 14.25 -14.41 -4.11
CA GLU A 105 15.46 -14.26 -3.27
C GLU A 105 15.30 -14.92 -1.90
N ASN A 106 14.09 -14.91 -1.32
CA ASN A 106 13.82 -15.50 -0.01
C ASN A 106 13.49 -17.01 -0.05
N SER A 107 13.47 -17.64 -1.24
CA SER A 107 13.18 -19.07 -1.43
C SER A 107 14.43 -19.94 -1.62
N HIS A 108 15.63 -19.35 -1.48
CA HIS A 108 16.94 -20.00 -1.52
C HIS A 108 17.54 -20.10 -0.10
#